data_AF-A0A950W7W7-F1
#
_entry.id   AF-A0A950W7W7-F1
#
_cell.length_a   1.000
_cell.length_b   1.000
_cell.length_c   1.000
_cell.angle_alpha   90.00
_cell.angle_beta   90.00
_cell.angle_gamma   90.00
#
_symmetry.space_group_name_H-M   'P 1'
#
loop_
_entity.id
_entity.type
_entity.pdbx_description
1 polymer ?
#
loop_
_entity_poly.entity_id
_entity_poly.type
_entity_poly.pdbx_seq_one_letter_code
_entity_poly.pdbx_strand_id
1 'polypeptide(L)'
;MLGSSILRVVDFCNRYAWWVIAVGIALGLTSSAYTVRHFAVQTDVKDLFPRDLPWTQRAFEYMKTFPQPEMLVVLDAPTAELADRASTKLADALVDRTDRFRAVHQMQGGPFFERNGLLYLPMSELARLTDGLAQADPLLQTLAADPTLRGALSALSFGLMGVQYGQVQLDELTRPMAMASDTVQDALAGR
;
A
#
# COMPACT_ATOMS: atom_id res chain seq x y z
N MET A 1 -50.77 41.79 15.17
CA MET A 1 -51.01 41.35 13.76
C MET A 1 -50.72 39.86 13.56
N LEU A 2 -49.60 39.32 14.06
CA LEU A 2 -49.28 37.87 14.00
C LEU A 2 -50.37 36.94 14.57
N GLY A 3 -50.95 37.25 15.74
CA GLY A 3 -51.98 36.41 16.36
C GLY A 3 -53.26 36.27 15.54
N SER A 4 -53.70 37.35 14.86
CA SER A 4 -54.88 37.30 13.98
C SER A 4 -54.62 36.46 12.72
N SER A 5 -53.40 36.50 12.18
CA SER A 5 -53.02 35.68 11.02
C SER A 5 -52.97 34.19 11.35
N ILE A 6 -52.45 33.82 12.53
CA ILE A 6 -52.40 32.42 12.98
C ILE A 6 -53.81 31.88 13.20
N LEU A 7 -54.68 32.63 13.88
CA LEU A 7 -56.07 32.22 14.11
C LEU A 7 -56.82 32.00 12.79
N ARG A 8 -56.62 32.87 11.78
CA ARG A 8 -57.21 32.68 10.44
C ARG A 8 -56.73 31.41 9.73
N VAL A 9 -55.46 31.04 9.89
CA VAL A 9 -54.91 29.80 9.32
C VAL A 9 -55.50 28.58 10.02
N VAL A 10 -55.63 28.63 11.35
CA VAL A 10 -56.24 27.55 12.15
C VAL A 10 -57.71 27.36 11.79
N ASP A 11 -58.48 28.45 11.69
CA ASP A 11 -59.89 28.41 11.29
C ASP A 11 -60.05 27.86 9.87
N PHE A 12 -59.15 28.22 8.94
CA PHE A 12 -59.12 27.67 7.59
C PHE A 12 -58.83 26.16 7.60
N CYS A 13 -57.87 25.72 8.42
CA CYS A 13 -57.55 24.30 8.58
C CYS A 13 -58.71 23.51 9.19
N ASN A 14 -59.44 24.09 10.15
CA ASN A 14 -60.58 23.43 10.77
C ASN A 14 -61.77 23.33 9.79
N ARG A 15 -62.04 24.40 9.03
CA ARG A 15 -63.13 24.44 8.06
C ARG A 15 -62.93 23.48 6.88
N TYR A 16 -61.67 23.21 6.49
CA TYR A 16 -61.31 22.34 5.36
C TYR A 16 -60.47 21.13 5.78
N ALA A 17 -60.71 20.58 6.98
CA ALA A 17 -59.87 19.55 7.60
C ALA A 17 -59.52 18.36 6.68
N TRP A 18 -60.51 17.82 5.95
CA TRP A 18 -60.28 16.71 5.00
C TRP A 18 -59.39 17.09 3.82
N TRP A 19 -59.50 18.32 3.30
CA TRP A 19 -58.62 18.81 2.24
C TRP A 19 -57.20 19.03 2.75
N VAL A 20 -57.04 19.55 3.96
CA VAL A 20 -55.71 19.70 4.59
C VAL A 20 -55.04 18.35 4.79
N ILE A 21 -55.80 17.32 5.22
CA ILE A 21 -55.28 15.95 5.34
C ILE A 21 -54.87 15.41 3.97
N ALA A 22 -55.71 15.52 2.95
CA ALA A 22 -55.41 15.03 1.60
C ALA A 22 -54.16 15.71 1.01
N VAL A 23 -54.05 17.03 1.14
CA VAL A 23 -52.88 17.79 0.70
C VAL A 23 -51.65 17.42 1.52
N GLY A 24 -51.78 17.24 2.84
CA GLY A 24 -50.70 16.79 3.72
C GLY A 24 -50.16 15.42 3.32
N ILE A 25 -51.04 14.47 3.01
CA ILE A 25 -50.66 13.14 2.50
C ILE A 25 -49.98 13.28 1.13
N ALA A 26 -50.53 14.07 0.21
CA ALA A 26 -49.94 14.29 -1.11
C ALA A 26 -48.54 14.93 -1.02
N LEU A 27 -48.35 15.91 -0.14
CA LEU A 27 -47.04 16.51 0.13
C LEU A 27 -46.07 15.53 0.80
N GLY A 28 -46.57 14.73 1.74
CA GLY A 28 -45.78 13.66 2.37
C GLY A 28 -45.28 12.65 1.34
N LEU A 29 -46.17 12.15 0.48
CA LEU A 29 -45.82 11.21 -0.58
C LEU A 29 -44.86 11.80 -1.60
N THR A 30 -45.07 13.04 -2.03
CA THR A 30 -44.15 13.70 -2.98
C THR A 30 -42.80 14.00 -2.36
N SER A 31 -42.75 14.43 -1.09
CA SER A 31 -41.50 14.62 -0.34
C SER A 31 -40.75 13.30 -0.15
N SER A 32 -41.43 12.23 0.27
CA SER A 32 -40.82 10.89 0.38
C SER A 32 -40.34 10.38 -0.96
N ALA A 33 -41.11 10.53 -2.03
CA ALA A 33 -40.69 10.13 -3.38
C ALA A 33 -39.47 10.94 -3.86
N TYR A 34 -39.42 12.23 -3.52
CA TYR A 34 -38.27 13.08 -3.83
C TYR A 34 -37.04 12.64 -3.05
N THR A 35 -37.16 12.42 -1.73
CA THR A 35 -36.08 11.90 -0.88
C THR A 35 -35.57 10.57 -1.40
N VAL A 36 -36.42 9.57 -1.65
CA VAL A 36 -35.98 8.27 -2.16
C VAL A 36 -35.24 8.37 -3.49
N ARG A 37 -35.61 9.33 -4.35
CA ARG A 37 -34.95 9.54 -5.66
C ARG A 37 -33.66 10.36 -5.60
N HIS A 38 -33.51 11.24 -4.61
CA HIS A 38 -32.39 12.20 -4.53
C HIS A 38 -31.52 12.02 -3.28
N PHE A 39 -31.79 10.99 -2.47
CA PHE A 39 -30.98 10.70 -1.31
C PHE A 39 -29.59 10.22 -1.77
N ALA A 40 -28.60 11.07 -1.54
CA ALA A 40 -27.20 10.79 -1.78
C ALA A 40 -26.41 11.02 -0.50
N VAL A 41 -25.52 10.10 -0.16
CA VAL A 41 -24.58 10.23 0.97
C VAL A 41 -23.22 10.58 0.40
N GLN A 42 -22.73 11.78 0.69
CA GLN A 42 -21.41 12.23 0.29
C GLN A 42 -20.39 11.83 1.36
N THR A 43 -19.44 10.97 1.02
CA THR A 43 -18.37 10.51 1.92
C THR A 43 -17.02 11.15 1.61
N ASP A 44 -16.94 12.05 0.61
CA ASP A 44 -15.69 12.75 0.32
C ASP A 44 -15.43 13.84 1.37
N VAL A 45 -14.38 13.61 2.17
CA VAL A 45 -13.92 14.51 3.22
C VAL A 45 -13.52 15.89 2.65
N LYS A 46 -13.16 15.97 1.36
CA LYS A 46 -12.77 17.23 0.72
C LYS A 46 -13.92 18.23 0.63
N ASP A 47 -15.15 17.74 0.48
CA ASP A 47 -16.33 18.61 0.37
C ASP A 47 -16.80 19.13 1.74
N LEU A 48 -16.18 18.69 2.85
CA LEU A 48 -16.42 19.26 4.17
C LEU A 48 -15.81 20.67 4.32
N PHE A 49 -14.89 21.04 3.43
CA PHE A 49 -14.18 22.31 3.51
C PHE A 49 -14.68 23.32 2.46
N PRO A 50 -14.93 24.59 2.85
CA PRO A 50 -15.28 25.64 1.91
C PRO A 50 -14.21 25.84 0.82
N ARG A 51 -14.65 25.95 -0.44
CA ARG A 51 -13.76 26.02 -1.61
C ARG A 51 -13.07 27.38 -1.81
N ASP A 52 -13.51 28.40 -1.08
CA ASP A 52 -13.01 29.76 -1.11
C ASP A 52 -11.76 29.98 -0.24
N LEU A 53 -11.41 29.00 0.61
CA LEU A 53 -10.22 29.08 1.44
C LEU A 53 -8.93 28.97 0.59
N PRO A 54 -7.92 29.83 0.81
CA PRO A 54 -6.70 29.84 0.01
C PRO A 54 -5.90 28.52 0.03
N TRP A 55 -5.99 27.72 1.08
CA TRP A 55 -5.32 26.43 1.16
C TRP A 55 -6.09 25.34 0.40
N THR A 56 -7.42 25.42 0.38
CA THR A 56 -8.29 24.48 -0.33
C THR A 56 -8.14 24.64 -1.84
N GLN A 57 -8.06 25.88 -2.33
CA GLN A 57 -7.76 26.16 -3.75
C GLN A 57 -6.43 25.54 -4.18
N ARG A 58 -5.36 25.76 -3.39
CA ARG A 58 -4.05 25.17 -3.65
C ARG A 58 -4.07 23.64 -3.62
N ALA A 59 -4.82 23.04 -2.70
CA ALA A 59 -4.97 21.58 -2.63
C ALA A 59 -5.67 21.02 -3.88
N PHE A 60 -6.76 21.65 -4.34
CA PHE A 60 -7.45 21.24 -5.56
C PHE A 60 -6.60 21.47 -6.83
N GLU A 61 -5.85 22.57 -6.91
CA GLU A 61 -4.90 22.80 -8.00
C GLU A 61 -3.80 21.73 -8.04
N TYR A 62 -3.24 21.39 -6.87
CA TYR A 62 -2.25 20.32 -6.75
C TYR A 62 -2.82 18.98 -7.21
N MET A 63 -3.99 18.58 -6.71
CA MET A 63 -4.65 17.32 -7.09
C MET A 63 -5.01 17.25 -8.58
N LYS A 64 -5.39 18.38 -9.18
CA LYS A 64 -5.68 18.48 -10.61
C LYS A 64 -4.42 18.31 -11.46
N THR A 65 -3.29 18.84 -10.99
CA THR A 65 -2.00 18.80 -11.71
C THR A 65 -1.28 17.48 -11.52
N PHE A 66 -1.37 16.90 -10.31
CA PHE A 66 -0.73 15.66 -9.91
C PHE A 66 -1.77 14.68 -9.37
N PRO A 67 -2.48 13.94 -10.26
CA PRO A 67 -3.41 12.91 -9.84
C PRO A 67 -2.69 11.86 -8.99
N GLN A 68 -3.10 11.72 -7.74
CA GLN A 68 -2.56 10.74 -6.80
C GLN A 68 -3.14 9.35 -7.11
N PRO A 69 -2.41 8.26 -6.79
CA PRO A 69 -2.96 6.92 -6.89
C PRO A 69 -4.19 6.79 -5.97
N GLU A 70 -5.27 6.22 -6.51
CA GLU A 70 -6.52 6.01 -5.76
C GLU A 70 -6.38 4.93 -4.69
N MET A 71 -5.45 4.01 -4.88
CA MET A 71 -5.23 2.86 -4.00
C MET A 71 -3.74 2.60 -3.80
N LEU A 72 -3.35 2.43 -2.54
CA LEU A 72 -2.06 1.91 -2.15
C LEU A 72 -2.26 0.51 -1.57
N VAL A 73 -1.59 -0.48 -2.16
CA VAL A 73 -1.62 -1.86 -1.69
C VAL A 73 -0.30 -2.14 -0.99
N VAL A 74 -0.37 -2.59 0.26
CA VAL A 74 0.80 -2.99 1.06
C VAL A 74 0.81 -4.50 1.15
N LEU A 75 1.96 -5.10 0.84
CA LEU A 75 2.20 -6.53 0.92
C LEU A 75 3.15 -6.82 2.06
N ASP A 76 2.75 -7.78 2.90
CA ASP A 76 3.55 -8.26 4.02
C ASP A 76 3.98 -9.71 3.76
N ALA A 77 5.24 -10.02 4.06
CA ALA A 77 5.81 -11.35 3.89
C ALA A 77 6.95 -11.59 4.89
N PRO A 78 7.27 -12.86 5.23
CA PRO A 78 8.30 -13.17 6.22
C PRO A 78 9.71 -12.64 5.89
N THR A 79 10.01 -12.47 4.59
CA THR A 79 11.29 -11.87 4.15
C THR A 79 11.06 -10.83 3.05
N ALA A 80 12.04 -9.93 2.90
CA ALA A 80 12.00 -8.87 1.89
C ALA A 80 11.95 -9.43 0.46
N GLU A 81 12.66 -10.53 0.18
CA GLU A 81 12.67 -11.18 -1.13
C GLU A 81 11.32 -11.79 -1.48
N LEU A 82 10.61 -12.35 -0.49
CA LEU A 82 9.25 -12.86 -0.67
C LEU A 82 8.26 -11.73 -0.89
N ALA A 83 8.39 -10.63 -0.15
CA ALA A 83 7.54 -9.45 -0.33
C ALA A 83 7.72 -8.86 -1.74
N ASP A 84 8.95 -8.73 -2.21
CA ASP A 84 9.26 -8.20 -3.54
C ASP A 84 8.69 -9.11 -4.63
N ARG A 85 8.96 -10.43 -4.57
CA ARG A 85 8.39 -11.40 -5.52
C ARG A 85 6.87 -11.40 -5.55
N ALA A 86 6.22 -11.30 -4.38
CA ALA A 86 4.77 -11.22 -4.29
C ALA A 86 4.25 -9.91 -4.92
N SER A 87 4.96 -8.80 -4.72
CA SER A 87 4.62 -7.50 -5.30
C SER A 87 4.74 -7.47 -6.82
N THR A 88 5.82 -8.03 -7.37
CA THR A 88 6.01 -8.16 -8.82
C THR A 88 4.93 -9.05 -9.42
N LYS A 89 4.66 -10.22 -8.81
CA LYS A 89 3.61 -11.13 -9.29
C LYS A 89 2.22 -10.49 -9.25
N LEU A 90 1.91 -9.70 -8.23
CA LEU A 90 0.65 -8.97 -8.14
C LEU A 90 0.59 -7.87 -9.20
N ALA A 91 1.65 -7.09 -9.37
CA ALA A 91 1.72 -6.02 -10.36
C ALA A 91 1.50 -6.58 -11.76
N ASP A 92 2.22 -7.64 -12.15
CA ASP A 92 2.09 -8.30 -13.45
C ASP A 92 0.65 -8.78 -13.70
N ALA A 93 0.01 -9.40 -12.70
CA ALA A 93 -1.36 -9.88 -12.82
C ALA A 93 -2.42 -8.75 -12.94
N LEU A 94 -2.11 -7.55 -12.44
CA LEU A 94 -3.01 -6.40 -12.49
C LEU A 94 -2.78 -5.53 -13.73
N VAL A 95 -1.55 -5.46 -14.26
CA VAL A 95 -1.22 -4.71 -15.47
C VAL A 95 -2.05 -5.18 -16.67
N ASP A 96 -2.32 -6.48 -16.76
CA ASP A 96 -3.14 -7.05 -17.84
C ASP A 96 -4.63 -6.66 -17.77
N ARG A 97 -5.11 -6.19 -16.61
CA ARG A 97 -6.52 -5.84 -16.38
C ARG A 97 -6.81 -4.36 -16.62
N THR A 98 -6.58 -3.94 -17.87
CA THR A 98 -6.84 -2.57 -18.34
C THR A 98 -8.33 -2.19 -18.31
N ASP A 99 -9.24 -3.15 -18.16
CA ASP A 99 -10.68 -2.92 -17.96
C ASP A 99 -11.01 -2.36 -16.57
N ARG A 100 -10.16 -2.61 -15.57
CA ARG A 100 -10.35 -2.21 -14.18
C ARG A 100 -9.34 -1.20 -13.69
N PHE A 101 -8.11 -1.27 -14.18
CA PHE A 101 -7.01 -0.44 -13.71
C PHE A 101 -6.44 0.37 -14.87
N ARG A 102 -6.39 1.69 -14.67
CA ARG A 102 -5.80 2.60 -15.66
C ARG A 102 -4.28 2.45 -15.74
N ALA A 103 -3.64 2.26 -14.59
CA ALA A 103 -2.21 2.06 -14.46
C ALA A 103 -1.91 1.34 -13.15
N VAL A 104 -0.87 0.52 -13.15
CA VAL A 104 -0.36 -0.18 -11.97
C VAL A 104 1.12 0.16 -11.86
N HIS A 105 1.55 0.62 -10.69
CA HIS A 105 2.92 1.04 -10.44
C HIS A 105 3.42 0.47 -9.13
N GLN A 106 4.61 -0.13 -9.16
CA GLN A 106 5.34 -0.56 -7.97
C GLN A 106 6.26 0.59 -7.53
N MET A 107 5.98 1.19 -6.37
CA MET A 107 6.69 2.41 -5.92
C MET A 107 8.12 2.16 -5.46
N GLN A 108 8.38 1.01 -4.85
CA GLN A 108 9.63 0.66 -4.18
C GLN A 108 10.50 -0.33 -4.99
N GLY A 109 10.12 -0.63 -6.23
CA GLY A 109 10.74 -1.72 -6.99
C GLY A 109 10.44 -1.70 -8.47
N GLY A 110 10.46 -2.89 -9.07
CA GLY A 110 10.27 -3.10 -10.50
C GLY A 110 11.57 -2.99 -11.31
N PRO A 111 11.49 -3.22 -12.63
CA PRO A 111 12.68 -3.45 -13.47
C PRO A 111 13.70 -2.29 -13.47
N PHE A 112 13.22 -1.07 -13.24
CA PHE A 112 14.08 0.10 -13.15
C PHE A 112 14.97 0.07 -11.90
N PHE A 113 14.38 -0.15 -10.71
CA PHE A 113 15.13 -0.16 -9.46
C PHE A 113 15.93 -1.44 -9.27
N GLU A 114 15.46 -2.59 -9.78
CA GLU A 114 16.25 -3.83 -9.79
C GLU A 114 17.58 -3.66 -10.54
N ARG A 115 17.55 -2.94 -11.68
CA ARG A 115 18.75 -2.71 -12.49
C ARG A 115 19.63 -1.57 -11.97
N ASN A 116 19.02 -0.51 -11.45
CA ASN A 116 19.72 0.74 -11.14
C ASN A 116 19.84 1.02 -9.63
N GLY A 117 19.37 0.13 -8.76
CA GLY A 117 19.29 0.37 -7.31
C GLY A 117 20.64 0.72 -6.67
N LEU A 118 21.72 0.07 -7.12
CA LEU A 118 23.07 0.35 -6.64
C LEU A 118 23.56 1.77 -6.96
N LEU A 119 22.99 2.45 -7.97
CA LEU A 119 23.37 3.82 -8.35
C LEU A 119 22.87 4.87 -7.35
N TYR A 120 21.98 4.48 -6.43
CA TYR A 120 21.49 5.36 -5.36
C TYR A 120 22.38 5.32 -4.11
N LEU A 121 23.41 4.47 -4.09
CA LEU A 121 24.37 4.40 -2.98
C LEU A 121 25.49 5.44 -3.13
N PRO A 122 25.99 6.01 -2.01
CA PRO A 122 27.22 6.80 -2.02
C PRO A 122 28.40 5.98 -2.55
N MET A 123 29.34 6.62 -3.26
CA MET A 123 30.47 5.93 -3.90
C MET A 123 31.31 5.08 -2.93
N SER A 124 31.51 5.54 -1.70
CA SER A 124 32.25 4.80 -0.68
C SER A 124 31.55 3.53 -0.23
N GLU A 125 30.21 3.51 -0.21
CA GLU A 125 29.42 2.35 0.13
C GLU A 125 29.34 1.37 -1.03
N LEU A 126 29.17 1.88 -2.25
CA LEU A 126 29.21 1.08 -3.48
C LEU A 126 30.54 0.34 -3.61
N ALA A 127 31.67 1.03 -3.40
CA ALA A 127 33.00 0.41 -3.44
C ALA A 127 33.15 -0.73 -2.42
N ARG A 128 32.76 -0.51 -1.16
CA ARG A 128 32.79 -1.56 -0.13
C ARG A 128 31.92 -2.75 -0.50
N LEU A 129 30.74 -2.50 -1.07
CA LEU A 129 29.81 -3.56 -1.47
C LEU A 129 30.38 -4.38 -2.63
N THR A 130 30.93 -3.73 -3.66
CA THR A 130 31.55 -4.44 -4.79
C THR A 130 32.79 -5.21 -4.38
N ASP A 131 33.62 -4.65 -3.50
CA ASP A 131 34.81 -5.33 -2.98
C ASP A 131 34.42 -6.55 -2.15
N GLY A 132 33.38 -6.43 -1.30
CA GLY A 132 32.85 -7.55 -0.52
C GLY A 132 32.26 -8.66 -1.40
N LEU A 133 31.54 -8.31 -2.47
CA LEU A 133 31.03 -9.28 -3.44
C LEU A 133 32.17 -9.99 -4.20
N ALA A 134 33.22 -9.27 -4.58
CA ALA A 134 34.39 -9.84 -5.24
C ALA A 134 35.15 -10.81 -4.33
N GLN A 135 35.30 -10.48 -3.05
CA GLN A 135 35.90 -11.38 -2.05
C GLN A 135 35.05 -12.63 -1.81
N ALA A 136 33.71 -12.49 -1.88
CA ALA A 136 32.77 -13.59 -1.72
C ALA A 136 32.59 -14.44 -2.99
N ASP A 137 33.23 -14.13 -4.11
CA ASP A 137 33.03 -14.81 -5.41
C ASP A 137 33.13 -16.34 -5.33
N PRO A 138 34.12 -16.96 -4.64
CA PRO A 138 34.18 -18.42 -4.50
C PRO A 138 32.95 -19.01 -3.81
N LEU A 139 32.45 -18.34 -2.78
CA LEU A 139 31.24 -18.75 -2.06
C LEU A 139 30.01 -18.63 -2.98
N LEU A 140 29.89 -17.49 -3.68
CA LEU A 140 28.78 -17.23 -4.61
C LEU A 140 28.76 -18.25 -5.75
N GLN A 141 29.90 -18.63 -6.31
CA GLN A 141 29.99 -19.66 -7.34
C GLN A 141 29.49 -21.02 -6.84
N THR A 142 29.83 -21.43 -5.61
CA THR A 142 29.34 -22.69 -5.04
C THR A 142 27.82 -22.68 -4.81
N LEU A 143 27.28 -21.56 -4.29
CA LEU A 143 25.84 -21.39 -4.07
C LEU A 143 25.05 -21.30 -5.37
N ALA A 144 25.60 -20.64 -6.40
CA ALA A 144 24.98 -20.55 -7.72
C ALA A 144 24.94 -21.92 -8.42
N ALA A 145 25.97 -22.76 -8.21
CA ALA A 145 26.02 -24.11 -8.76
C ALA A 145 25.05 -25.08 -8.06
N ASP A 146 24.86 -24.95 -6.75
CA ASP A 146 23.91 -25.77 -5.97
C ASP A 146 23.06 -24.89 -5.03
N PRO A 147 21.96 -24.27 -5.53
CA PRO A 147 21.06 -23.42 -4.74
C PRO A 147 20.07 -24.26 -3.90
N THR A 148 20.56 -25.33 -3.27
CA THR A 148 19.78 -26.18 -2.36
C THR A 148 20.29 -26.04 -0.93
N LEU A 149 19.52 -26.54 0.04
CA LEU A 149 19.95 -26.60 1.45
C LEU A 149 21.30 -27.33 1.61
N ARG A 150 21.54 -28.38 0.80
CA ARG A 150 22.81 -29.10 0.81
C ARG A 150 23.97 -28.22 0.34
N GLY A 151 23.80 -27.52 -0.77
CA GLY A 151 24.80 -26.61 -1.32
C GLY A 151 25.09 -25.45 -0.35
N ALA A 152 24.06 -24.87 0.25
CA ALA A 152 24.21 -23.83 1.27
C ALA A 152 24.98 -24.32 2.50
N LEU A 153 24.66 -25.50 3.05
CA LEU A 153 25.41 -26.10 4.15
C LEU A 153 26.86 -26.44 3.77
N SER A 154 27.08 -26.85 2.51
CA SER A 154 28.43 -27.11 1.99
C SER A 154 29.25 -25.82 1.90
N ALA A 155 28.65 -24.72 1.43
CA ALA A 155 29.26 -23.39 1.39
C ALA A 155 29.67 -22.91 2.80
N LEU A 156 28.82 -23.12 3.80
CA LEU A 156 29.13 -22.81 5.20
C LEU A 156 30.32 -23.64 5.73
N SER A 157 30.43 -24.91 5.32
CA SER A 157 31.57 -25.75 5.69
C SER A 157 32.90 -25.28 5.08
N PHE A 158 32.87 -24.66 3.89
CA PHE A 158 34.06 -24.04 3.30
C PHE A 158 34.58 -22.87 4.12
N GLY A 159 33.68 -22.03 4.66
CA GLY A 159 34.06 -20.95 5.58
C GLY A 159 34.79 -21.47 6.82
N LEU A 160 34.29 -22.57 7.41
CA LEU A 160 34.94 -23.22 8.55
C LEU A 160 36.31 -23.82 8.21
N MET A 161 36.48 -24.38 7.01
CA MET A 161 37.81 -24.81 6.53
C MET A 161 38.75 -23.61 6.38
N GLY A 162 38.28 -22.46 5.91
CA GLY A 162 39.07 -21.23 5.83
C GLY A 162 39.64 -20.78 7.18
N VAL A 163 38.87 -20.96 8.28
CA VAL A 163 39.38 -20.71 9.64
C VAL A 163 40.43 -21.73 10.06
N GLN A 164 40.26 -23.01 9.73
CA GLN A 164 41.25 -24.05 10.03
C GLN A 164 42.59 -23.80 9.33
N TYR A 165 42.56 -23.25 8.11
CA TYR A 165 43.77 -22.90 7.34
C TYR A 165 44.28 -21.47 7.65
N GLY A 166 43.71 -20.77 8.62
CA GLY A 166 44.15 -19.42 9.03
C GLY A 166 43.86 -18.31 8.01
N GLN A 167 42.95 -18.55 7.07
CA GLN A 167 42.58 -17.60 6.01
C GLN A 167 41.46 -16.64 6.44
N VAL A 168 40.69 -17.01 7.47
CA VAL A 168 39.54 -16.24 8.00
C VAL A 168 39.57 -16.30 9.53
N GLN A 169 39.17 -15.23 10.20
CA GLN A 169 39.09 -15.21 11.66
C GLN A 169 37.75 -15.81 12.14
N LEU A 170 37.76 -16.54 13.26
CA LEU A 170 36.53 -17.15 13.79
C LEU A 170 35.46 -16.09 14.12
N ASP A 171 35.87 -14.90 14.55
CA ASP A 171 34.99 -13.77 14.86
C ASP A 171 34.18 -13.28 13.64
N GLU A 172 34.76 -13.38 12.44
CA GLU A 172 34.12 -12.96 11.19
C GLU A 172 33.00 -13.93 10.76
N LEU A 173 33.06 -15.18 11.21
CA LEU A 173 32.04 -16.20 10.94
C LEU A 173 30.88 -16.21 11.94
N THR A 174 31.04 -15.57 13.10
CA THR A 174 30.02 -15.57 14.17
C THR A 174 28.66 -15.10 13.67
N ARG A 175 28.61 -13.98 12.93
CA ARG A 175 27.35 -13.40 12.44
C ARG A 175 26.68 -14.27 11.35
N PRO A 176 27.37 -14.71 10.29
CA PRO A 176 26.79 -15.65 9.31
C PRO A 176 26.28 -16.95 9.95
N MET A 177 27.03 -17.54 10.88
CA MET A 177 26.63 -18.77 11.59
C MET A 177 25.38 -18.55 12.45
N ALA A 178 25.30 -17.43 13.18
CA ALA A 178 24.13 -17.07 13.97
C ALA A 178 22.89 -16.91 13.08
N MET A 179 22.99 -16.18 11.96
CA MET A 179 21.87 -16.00 11.02
C MET A 179 21.40 -17.34 10.43
N ALA A 180 22.33 -18.24 10.08
CA ALA A 180 21.98 -19.57 9.58
C ALA A 180 21.24 -20.40 10.66
N SER A 181 21.71 -20.35 11.90
CA SER A 181 21.05 -20.99 13.04
C SER A 181 19.64 -20.45 13.26
N ASP A 182 19.49 -19.13 13.31
CA ASP A 182 18.19 -18.47 13.53
C ASP A 182 17.20 -18.84 12.41
N THR A 183 17.66 -18.83 11.15
CA THR A 183 16.83 -19.20 10.00
C THR A 183 16.34 -20.64 10.07
N VAL A 184 17.21 -21.58 10.46
CA VAL A 184 16.81 -23.00 10.63
C VAL A 184 15.83 -23.14 11.80
N GLN A 185 16.07 -22.44 12.90
CA GLN A 185 15.19 -22.44 14.07
C GLN A 185 13.79 -21.92 13.72
N ASP A 186 13.70 -20.82 12.96
CA ASP A 186 12.43 -20.24 12.54
C ASP A 186 11.69 -21.13 11.54
N ALA A 187 12.40 -21.72 10.57
CA ALA A 187 11.81 -22.68 9.64
C ALA A 187 11.25 -23.92 10.37
N LEU A 188 11.95 -24.43 11.39
CA LEU A 188 11.46 -25.53 12.23
C LEU A 188 10.26 -25.13 13.11
N ALA A 189 10.17 -23.85 13.49
CA ALA A 189 9.04 -23.30 14.22
C ALA A 189 7.84 -22.95 13.33
N GLY A 190 7.97 -23.11 12.00
CA GLY A 190 6.93 -22.75 11.02
C GLY A 190 6.73 -21.24 10.87
N ARG A 191 7.78 -20.46 11.11
CA ARG A 191 7.80 -19.00 10.96
C ARG A 191 8.61 -18.58 9.73
#